data_AF-A0AAN9JNI9-F1
#
_entry.id   AF-A0AAN9JNI9-F1
#
_cell.length_a   1.000
_cell.length_b   1.000
_cell.length_c   1.000
_cell.angle_alpha   90.00
_cell.angle_beta   90.00
_cell.angle_gamma   90.00
#
_symmetry.space_group_name_H-M   'P 1'
#
loop_
_entity.id
_entity.type
_entity.pdbx_description
1 polymer ?
#
loop_
_entity_poly.entity_id
_entity_poly.type
_entity_poly.pdbx_seq_one_letter_code
_entity_poly.pdbx_strand_id
1 'polypeptide(L)' 'MVPFKWPQSRDEAWKANIPHTHLAHEKSDQNWMVVNGDKIVFPGGWTHFHYEADKYIASIANVRLIGYPYKAE' A
#
# COMPACT_ATOMS: atom_id res chain seq x y z
N MET A 1 20.90 -14.50 2.24
CA MET A 1 20.25 -13.18 2.16
C MET A 1 20.20 -12.55 3.53
N VAL A 2 20.48 -11.26 3.65
CA VAL A 2 20.33 -10.50 4.90
C VAL A 2 18.93 -9.88 4.92
N PRO A 3 18.11 -10.08 5.97
CA PRO A 3 16.79 -9.44 6.07
C PRO A 3 16.89 -7.91 6.05
N PHE A 4 15.94 -7.24 5.40
CA PHE A 4 15.78 -5.79 5.52
C PHE A 4 15.37 -5.44 6.95
N LYS A 5 15.97 -4.39 7.52
CA LYS A 5 15.55 -3.89 8.83
C LYS A 5 14.27 -3.08 8.69
N TRP A 6 13.47 -3.06 9.75
CA TRP A 6 12.40 -2.09 9.87
C TRP A 6 12.98 -0.66 9.95
N PRO A 7 12.39 0.36 9.29
CA PRO A 7 11.16 0.34 8.49
C PRO A 7 11.37 0.05 6.99
N GLN A 8 12.61 -0.11 6.52
CA GLN A 8 12.94 -0.33 5.11
C GLN A 8 12.23 -1.56 4.51
N SER A 9 11.96 -2.58 5.32
CA SER A 9 11.18 -3.76 4.90
C SER A 9 9.72 -3.46 4.51
N ARG A 10 9.23 -2.23 4.73
CA ARG A 10 7.93 -1.76 4.23
C ARG A 10 7.95 -1.52 2.73
N ASP A 11 9.10 -1.08 2.21
CA ASP A 11 9.22 -0.58 0.85
C ASP A 11 9.88 -1.64 -0.06
N GLU A 12 10.63 -2.60 0.51
CA GLU A 12 11.33 -3.64 -0.23
C GLU A 12 11.33 -5.00 0.48
N ALA A 13 11.26 -6.08 -0.30
CA ALA A 13 11.45 -7.46 0.15
C ALA A 13 12.29 -8.28 -0.83
N TRP A 14 12.91 -9.37 -0.37
CA TRP A 14 13.59 -10.30 -1.27
C TRP A 14 12.57 -11.14 -2.03
N LYS A 15 12.77 -11.33 -3.33
CA LYS A 15 11.90 -12.16 -4.18
C LYS A 15 11.82 -13.60 -3.67
N ALA A 16 12.92 -14.13 -3.13
CA ALA A 16 12.98 -15.45 -2.51
C ALA A 16 12.06 -15.60 -1.28
N ASN A 17 11.64 -14.49 -0.67
CA ASN A 17 10.73 -14.50 0.49
C ASN A 17 9.25 -14.45 0.07
N ILE A 18 8.93 -14.33 -1.23
CA ILE A 18 7.56 -14.31 -1.73
C ILE A 18 7.25 -15.67 -2.39
N PRO A 19 6.50 -16.56 -1.71
CA PRO A 19 6.27 -17.93 -2.19
C PRO A 19 5.37 -17.96 -3.43
N HIS A 20 4.49 -16.96 -3.59
CA HIS A 20 3.53 -16.89 -4.69
C HIS A 20 3.50 -15.50 -5.32
N THR A 21 4.40 -15.25 -6.27
CA THR A 21 4.40 -13.99 -7.04
C THR A 21 3.23 -13.91 -8.04
N HIS A 22 2.35 -14.91 -8.10
CA HIS A 22 1.18 -14.88 -8.99
C HIS A 22 0.23 -13.72 -8.66
N LEU A 23 0.04 -13.43 -7.37
CA LEU A 23 -0.73 -12.25 -6.92
C LEU A 23 -0.10 -10.93 -7.39
N ALA A 24 1.22 -10.89 -7.60
CA ALA A 24 1.92 -9.75 -8.21
C ALA A 24 1.45 -9.51 -9.65
N HIS A 25 1.23 -10.60 -10.37
CA HIS A 25 0.82 -10.57 -11.76
C HIS A 25 -0.67 -10.24 -11.89
N GLU A 26 -1.53 -10.86 -11.08
CA GLU A 26 -2.98 -10.59 -11.06
C GLU A 26 -3.32 -9.19 -10.58
N LYS A 27 -2.49 -8.60 -9.71
CA LYS A 27 -2.62 -7.23 -9.20
C LYS A 27 -1.57 -6.29 -9.79
N SER A 28 -0.98 -6.65 -10.93
CA SER A 28 0.01 -5.83 -11.63
C SER A 28 -0.60 -4.53 -12.15
N ASP A 29 -1.85 -4.57 -12.58
CA ASP A 29 -2.64 -3.38 -12.93
C ASP A 29 -2.72 -2.40 -11.76
N GLN A 30 -2.67 -2.94 -10.53
CA GLN A 30 -2.64 -2.19 -9.30
C GLN A 30 -1.23 -1.86 -8.83
N ASN A 31 -0.17 -2.02 -9.63
CA ASN A 31 1.25 -1.85 -9.27
C ASN A 31 1.59 -2.03 -7.77
N TRP A 32 1.03 -3.04 -7.11
CA TRP A 32 1.20 -3.27 -5.67
C TRP A 32 2.63 -3.68 -5.36
N MET A 33 3.26 -4.35 -6.31
CA MET A 33 4.60 -4.87 -6.22
C MET A 33 5.24 -4.86 -7.59
N VAL A 34 6.49 -4.39 -7.64
CA VAL A 34 7.31 -4.36 -8.84
C VAL A 34 8.50 -5.28 -8.63
N VAL A 35 8.71 -6.20 -9.55
CA VAL A 35 9.90 -7.07 -9.53
C VAL A 35 11.11 -6.27 -10.04
N ASN A 36 12.13 -6.13 -9.20
CA ASN A 36 13.39 -5.47 -9.53
C ASN A 36 14.57 -6.42 -9.24
N GLY A 37 14.89 -7.26 -10.23
CA GLY A 37 15.89 -8.32 -10.08
C GLY A 37 15.51 -9.32 -8.98
N ASP A 38 16.36 -9.43 -7.95
CA ASP A 38 16.14 -10.31 -6.79
C ASP A 38 15.27 -9.66 -5.69
N LYS A 39 14.80 -8.45 -5.92
CA LYS A 39 13.97 -7.69 -4.99
C LYS A 39 12.58 -7.48 -5.53
N ILE A 40 11.66 -7.26 -4.60
CA ILE A 40 10.32 -6.79 -4.82
C ILE A 40 10.24 -5.41 -4.17
N VAL A 41 9.77 -4.42 -4.93
CA VAL A 41 9.59 -3.04 -4.48
C VAL A 41 8.09 -2.77 -4.35
N PHE A 42 7.70 -2.15 -3.24
CA PHE A 42 6.34 -1.70 -2.98
C PHE A 42 6.29 -0.18 -3.19
N PRO A 43 5.86 0.32 -4.37
CA PRO A 43 5.98 1.73 -4.72
C PRO A 43 5.04 2.67 -3.94
N GLY A 44 4.31 2.18 -2.94
CA GLY A 44 3.49 2.99 -2.03
C GLY A 44 2.23 3.60 -2.65
N GLY A 45 1.87 3.25 -3.89
CA GLY A 45 0.90 3.99 -4.69
C GLY A 45 -0.53 3.46 -4.74
N TRP A 46 -0.91 2.47 -3.93
CA TRP A 46 -2.15 1.74 -4.18
C TRP A 46 -2.87 1.32 -2.92
N THR A 47 -3.30 2.33 -2.19
CA THR A 47 -4.45 2.13 -1.33
C THR A 47 -5.67 1.80 -2.20
N HIS A 48 -6.59 0.95 -1.73
CA HIS A 48 -7.90 0.74 -2.36
C HIS A 48 -8.68 2.07 -2.54
N PHE A 49 -8.20 3.15 -1.92
CA PHE A 49 -8.71 4.49 -2.06
C PHE A 49 -8.10 5.15 -3.28
N HIS A 50 -8.86 5.16 -4.37
CA HIS A 50 -8.54 5.91 -5.60
C HIS A 50 -8.19 7.39 -5.33
N TYR A 51 -8.64 7.94 -4.21
CA TYR A 51 -8.40 9.31 -3.80
C TYR A 51 -7.63 9.43 -2.47
N GLU A 52 -6.82 8.44 -2.12
CA GLU A 52 -6.06 8.35 -0.86
C GLU A 52 -6.94 8.04 0.37
N ALA A 53 -6.31 7.48 1.41
CA ALA A 53 -7.00 7.06 2.62
C ALA A 53 -7.67 8.24 3.35
N ASP A 54 -7.07 9.42 3.31
CA ASP A 54 -7.59 10.60 4.02
C ASP A 54 -8.97 11.02 3.53
N LYS A 55 -9.22 10.94 2.21
CA LYS A 55 -10.53 11.29 1.65
C LYS A 55 -11.60 10.27 2.00
N TYR A 56 -11.24 8.99 2.15
CA TYR A 56 -12.15 7.96 2.64
C TYR A 56 -12.44 8.10 4.14
N ILE A 57 -11.41 8.41 4.95
CA ILE A 57 -11.59 8.71 6.37
C ILE A 57 -12.53 9.91 6.54
N ALA A 58 -12.33 10.97 5.75
CA ALA A 58 -13.19 12.13 5.73
C ALA A 58 -14.62 11.80 5.26
N SER A 59 -14.82 10.94 4.26
CA SER A 59 -16.16 10.56 3.80
C SER A 59 -16.94 9.78 4.86
N ILE A 60 -16.29 8.83 5.56
CA ILE A 60 -16.92 8.10 6.67
C ILE A 60 -17.15 9.02 7.87
N ALA A 61 -16.20 9.90 8.18
CA ALA A 61 -16.37 10.89 9.24
C ALA A 61 -17.59 11.79 8.96
N ASN A 62 -17.74 12.27 7.72
CA ASN A 62 -18.90 13.07 7.32
C ASN A 62 -20.23 12.28 7.37
N VAL A 63 -20.23 11.00 6.99
CA VAL A 63 -21.41 10.13 7.11
C VAL A 63 -21.79 9.89 8.58
N ARG A 64 -20.81 9.84 9.49
CA ARG A 64 -21.02 9.68 10.93
C ARG A 64 -21.37 11.00 11.63
N LEU A 65 -21.04 12.14 11.03
CA LEU A 65 -21.16 13.46 11.64
C LEU A 65 -22.13 14.34 10.83
N ILE A 66 -23.42 14.05 10.95
CA ILE A 66 -24.50 15.04 10.84
C ILE A 66 -24.43 16.11 11.96
N GLY A 67 -23.22 16.52 12.38
CA GLY A 67 -23.06 17.49 13.47
C GLY A 67 -21.66 18.06 13.75
N TYR A 68 -20.56 17.51 13.23
CA TYR A 68 -19.22 18.07 13.47
C TYR A 68 -18.29 17.93 12.24
N PRO A 69 -17.76 19.03 11.68
CA PRO A 69 -16.84 18.94 10.55
C PRO A 69 -15.46 18.41 10.98
N TYR A 70 -14.94 17.44 10.23
CA TYR A 70 -13.55 16.99 10.34
C TYR A 70 -12.61 18.13 9.90
N LYS A 71 -11.64 18.49 10.75
CA LYS A 71 -10.56 19.42 10.38
C LYS A 71 -9.30 18.60 10.11
N ALA A 72 -8.85 18.63 8.86
CA ALA A 72 -7.51 18.13 8.50
C ALA A 72 -6.53 19.29 8.73
N GLU A 73 -5.55 19.06 9.59
CA GLU A 73 -4.40 19.93 9.85
C GLU A 73 -3.12 19.19 9.51
#